data_AF-A0A077ZF46-F1
#
_entry.id   AF-A0A077ZF46-F1
#
_cell.length_a   1.000
_cell.length_b   1.000
_cell.length_c   1.000
_cell.angle_alpha   90.00
_cell.angle_beta   90.00
_cell.angle_gamma   90.00
#
_symmetry.space_group_name_H-M   'P 1'
#
loop_
_entity.id
_entity.type
_entity.pdbx_description
1 polymer ?
#
loop_
_entity_poly.entity_id
_entity_poly.type
_entity_poly.pdbx_seq_one_letter_code
_entity_poly.pdbx_strand_id
1 'polypeptide(L)'
;MIKTLLFGWNVRAMPPLPSLEMWISKCSSGEQAASIAQVLVQLAIEGGKPKSVVAKLCHCPSYQEFHNGLLAGCNQYFDRREKLRQEYSHLEIFKYIGWNLCLFYPNYVGTLLKSLASIVFAVFNYLLSAPVLETIKMEELECVISSLLNVGYSLERQYPDRLTDLRNTFRNSFIQAKEPWVRKMILLLIELSAGSWRLSDNASRYYYQTTSGAV
;
A
#
# COMPACT_ATOMS: atom_id res chain seq x y z
N MET A 1 -24.83 -7.87 17.31
CA MET A 1 -24.52 -6.68 18.14
C MET A 1 -23.44 -5.79 17.51
N ILE A 2 -22.26 -6.32 17.12
CA ILE A 2 -21.17 -5.52 16.49
C ILE A 2 -21.54 -4.98 15.09
N LYS A 3 -22.23 -5.78 14.25
CA LYS A 3 -22.75 -5.30 12.96
C LYS A 3 -23.78 -4.16 13.10
N THR A 4 -24.52 -4.12 14.21
CA THR A 4 -25.53 -3.08 14.46
C THR A 4 -24.91 -1.76 14.94
N LEU A 5 -23.78 -1.83 15.66
CA LEU A 5 -23.05 -0.66 16.12
C LEU A 5 -22.28 0.06 14.99
N LEU A 6 -21.90 -0.64 13.92
CA LEU A 6 -21.08 -0.09 12.83
C LEU A 6 -21.92 0.44 11.64
N PHE A 7 -23.11 -0.10 11.39
CA PHE A 7 -23.99 0.35 10.30
C PHE A 7 -24.78 1.65 10.62
N GLY A 8 -24.81 2.07 11.89
CA GLY A 8 -25.43 3.35 12.29
C GLY A 8 -24.51 4.57 12.19
N TRP A 9 -23.23 4.38 11.88
CA TRP A 9 -22.27 5.48 11.82
C TRP A 9 -22.29 6.12 10.44
N ASN A 10 -22.91 7.30 10.36
CA ASN A 10 -22.63 8.24 9.28
C ASN A 10 -21.15 8.60 9.39
N VAL A 11 -20.30 7.95 8.58
CA VAL A 11 -18.84 8.02 8.70
C VAL A 11 -18.27 9.41 8.39
N ARG A 12 -19.12 10.38 7.98
CA ARG A 12 -18.78 11.81 8.00
C ARG A 12 -18.67 12.39 9.42
N ALA A 13 -19.15 11.69 10.43
CA ALA A 13 -19.10 12.05 11.85
C ALA A 13 -18.04 11.22 12.62
N MET A 14 -16.96 10.81 11.95
CA MET A 14 -15.86 10.13 12.63
C MET A 14 -15.19 11.11 13.61
N PRO A 15 -15.03 10.75 14.89
CA PRO A 15 -14.61 11.71 15.90
C PRO A 15 -13.10 11.99 15.75
N PRO A 16 -12.59 13.14 16.23
CA PRO A 16 -11.21 13.56 16.02
C PRO A 16 -10.20 12.55 16.59
N LEU A 17 -9.03 12.36 16.00
CA LEU A 17 -8.06 11.28 16.33
C LEU A 17 -7.87 10.97 17.83
N PRO A 18 -7.71 11.95 18.75
CA PRO A 18 -7.57 11.66 20.18
C PRO A 18 -8.76 10.89 20.76
N SER A 19 -9.96 11.11 20.23
CA SER A 19 -11.17 10.40 20.64
C SER A 19 -11.18 8.95 20.20
N LEU A 20 -10.50 8.61 19.10
CA LEU A 20 -10.49 7.27 18.54
C LEU A 20 -9.43 6.39 19.20
N GLU A 21 -8.27 6.97 19.55
CA GLU A 21 -7.33 6.34 20.49
C GLU A 21 -8.02 6.05 21.83
N MET A 22 -8.78 7.03 22.35
CA MET A 22 -9.61 6.86 23.56
C MET A 22 -10.74 5.82 23.37
N TRP A 23 -11.23 5.62 22.14
CA TRP A 23 -12.25 4.63 21.85
C TRP A 23 -11.65 3.23 21.76
N ILE A 24 -10.47 3.11 21.13
CA ILE A 24 -9.70 1.87 21.07
C ILE A 24 -9.27 1.47 22.48
N SER A 25 -8.84 2.42 23.32
CA SER A 25 -8.52 2.15 24.73
C SER A 25 -9.72 1.75 25.58
N LYS A 26 -10.95 1.97 25.10
CA LYS A 26 -12.20 1.49 25.71
C LYS A 26 -12.64 0.12 25.19
N CYS A 27 -11.90 -0.52 24.28
CA CYS A 27 -12.22 -1.88 23.84
C CYS A 27 -12.16 -2.82 25.05
N SER A 28 -13.26 -3.53 25.30
CA SER A 28 -13.38 -4.39 26.49
C SER A 28 -12.66 -5.73 26.32
N SER A 29 -12.19 -6.06 25.10
CA SER A 29 -11.41 -7.26 24.82
C SER A 29 -10.47 -7.07 23.62
N GLY A 30 -9.41 -7.87 23.57
CA GLY A 30 -8.50 -7.91 22.41
C GLY A 30 -9.20 -8.34 21.11
N GLU A 31 -10.24 -9.18 21.19
CA GLU A 31 -11.07 -9.58 20.04
C GLU A 31 -11.83 -8.41 19.42
N GLN A 32 -12.34 -7.49 20.26
CA GLN A 32 -12.97 -6.26 19.77
C GLN A 32 -11.95 -5.37 19.07
N ALA A 33 -10.75 -5.21 19.65
CA ALA A 33 -9.68 -4.43 19.04
C ALA A 33 -9.27 -5.01 17.67
N ALA A 34 -9.09 -6.33 17.57
CA ALA A 34 -8.79 -7.01 16.32
C ALA A 34 -9.91 -6.84 15.27
N SER A 35 -11.18 -6.92 15.70
CA SER A 35 -12.34 -6.74 14.82
C SER A 35 -12.43 -5.31 14.29
N ILE A 36 -12.20 -4.30 15.13
CA ILE A 36 -12.17 -2.89 14.72
C ILE A 36 -11.06 -2.69 13.68
N ALA A 37 -9.87 -3.25 13.90
CA ALA A 37 -8.78 -3.18 12.95
C ALA A 37 -9.14 -3.76 11.57
N GLN A 38 -9.80 -4.93 11.52
CA GLN A 38 -10.26 -5.52 10.26
C GLN A 38 -11.31 -4.65 9.56
N VAL A 39 -12.25 -4.07 10.32
CA VAL A 39 -13.25 -3.13 9.78
C VAL A 39 -12.59 -1.86 9.23
N LEU A 40 -11.55 -1.36 9.89
CA LEU A 40 -10.77 -0.22 9.39
C LEU A 40 -10.08 -0.53 8.06
N VAL A 41 -9.49 -1.72 7.92
CA VAL A 41 -8.93 -2.20 6.64
C VAL A 41 -10.03 -2.27 5.58
N GLN A 42 -11.18 -2.87 5.89
CA GLN A 42 -12.32 -2.94 4.98
C GLN A 42 -12.78 -1.54 4.55
N LEU A 43 -12.97 -0.61 5.49
CA LEU A 43 -13.40 0.75 5.20
C LEU A 43 -12.40 1.52 4.33
N ALA A 44 -11.11 1.25 4.49
CA ALA A 44 -10.08 1.89 3.70
C ALA A 44 -10.00 1.35 2.27
N ILE A 45 -10.35 0.08 2.07
CA ILE A 45 -10.31 -0.59 0.78
C ILE A 45 -11.63 -0.40 0.02
N GLU A 46 -12.76 -0.67 0.65
CA GLU A 46 -14.09 -0.66 0.02
C GLU A 46 -14.79 0.70 0.15
N GLY A 47 -14.47 1.47 1.19
CA GLY A 47 -15.26 2.64 1.57
C GLY A 47 -14.88 3.95 0.89
N GLY A 48 -13.81 4.00 0.07
CA GLY A 48 -13.36 5.20 -0.65
C GLY A 48 -13.02 6.42 0.23
N LYS A 49 -12.83 6.23 1.54
CA LYS A 49 -12.64 7.29 2.54
C LYS A 49 -11.19 7.72 2.66
N PRO A 50 -10.89 8.94 3.17
CA PRO A 50 -9.52 9.43 3.21
C PRO A 50 -8.64 8.50 4.05
N LYS A 51 -7.78 7.76 3.32
CA LYS A 51 -6.81 6.77 3.81
C LYS A 51 -5.93 7.30 4.95
N SER A 52 -5.78 8.61 5.02
CA SER A 52 -5.08 9.32 6.09
C SER A 52 -5.72 9.14 7.47
N VAL A 53 -7.05 8.95 7.57
CA VAL A 53 -7.71 8.69 8.86
C VAL A 53 -7.35 7.29 9.33
N VAL A 54 -7.59 6.29 8.49
CA VAL A 54 -7.32 4.89 8.86
C VAL A 54 -5.85 4.68 9.22
N ALA A 55 -4.94 5.22 8.42
CA ALA A 55 -3.53 5.00 8.67
C ALA A 55 -2.99 5.74 9.92
N LYS A 56 -3.64 6.83 10.36
CA LYS A 56 -3.33 7.45 11.66
C LYS A 56 -3.85 6.62 12.84
N LEU A 57 -4.98 5.94 12.68
CA LEU A 57 -5.54 5.06 13.72
C LEU A 57 -4.70 3.82 13.95
N CYS A 58 -3.98 3.38 12.94
CA CYS A 58 -3.04 2.30 13.08
C CYS A 58 -1.82 2.63 13.97
N HIS A 59 -1.62 3.90 14.35
CA HIS A 59 -0.52 4.30 15.24
C HIS A 59 -0.75 3.94 16.71
N CYS A 60 -1.90 3.35 17.09
CA CYS A 60 -2.21 3.00 18.48
C CYS A 60 -1.24 1.91 19.01
N PRO A 61 -0.22 2.27 19.81
CA PRO A 61 0.88 1.35 20.13
C PRO A 61 0.51 0.29 21.18
N SER A 62 -0.70 0.37 21.74
CA SER A 62 -1.06 -0.31 23.00
C SER A 62 -1.84 -1.62 22.85
N TYR A 63 -2.07 -2.12 21.64
CA TYR A 63 -2.84 -3.37 21.44
C TYR A 63 -2.20 -4.27 20.37
N GLN A 64 -1.50 -5.31 20.82
CA GLN A 64 -0.96 -6.35 19.92
C GLN A 64 -2.09 -7.03 19.13
N GLU A 65 -3.26 -7.21 19.73
CA GLU A 65 -4.44 -7.80 19.08
C GLU A 65 -5.00 -6.89 17.99
N PHE A 66 -4.96 -5.56 18.18
CA PHE A 66 -5.32 -4.61 17.13
C PHE A 66 -4.38 -4.73 15.94
N HIS A 67 -3.08 -4.81 16.18
CA HIS A 67 -2.07 -5.04 15.13
C HIS A 67 -2.26 -6.37 14.42
N ASN A 68 -2.56 -7.44 15.17
CA ASN A 68 -2.88 -8.75 14.60
C ASN A 68 -4.15 -8.66 13.74
N GLY A 69 -5.17 -7.90 14.17
CA GLY A 69 -6.38 -7.63 13.39
C GLY A 69 -6.10 -6.86 12.10
N LEU A 70 -5.24 -5.84 12.14
CA LEU A 70 -4.82 -5.07 10.95
C LEU A 70 -4.11 -6.00 9.96
N LEU A 71 -3.16 -6.80 10.43
CA LEU A 71 -2.44 -7.76 9.60
C LEU A 71 -3.37 -8.83 9.02
N ALA A 72 -4.26 -9.38 9.83
CA ALA A 72 -5.26 -10.34 9.38
C ALA A 72 -6.15 -9.74 8.30
N GLY A 73 -6.62 -8.50 8.48
CA GLY A 73 -7.39 -7.77 7.47
C GLY A 73 -6.60 -7.61 6.18
N CYS A 74 -5.38 -7.07 6.24
CA CYS A 74 -4.52 -6.89 5.05
C CYS A 74 -4.27 -8.21 4.32
N ASN A 75 -3.99 -9.30 5.04
CA ASN A 75 -3.78 -10.62 4.45
C ASN A 75 -5.05 -11.18 3.81
N GLN A 76 -6.22 -11.10 4.48
CA GLN A 76 -7.50 -11.55 3.90
C GLN A 76 -7.81 -10.86 2.57
N TYR A 77 -7.56 -9.54 2.52
CA TYR A 77 -7.73 -8.77 1.29
C TYR A 77 -6.67 -9.15 0.25
N PHE A 78 -5.41 -9.35 0.63
CA PHE A 78 -4.36 -9.80 -0.28
C PHE A 78 -4.63 -11.20 -0.85
N ASP A 79 -5.18 -12.12 -0.08
CA ASP A 79 -5.55 -13.47 -0.53
C ASP A 79 -6.66 -13.42 -1.58
N ARG A 80 -7.56 -12.42 -1.48
CA ARG A 80 -8.65 -12.18 -2.43
C ARG A 80 -8.28 -11.24 -3.58
N ARG A 81 -7.00 -10.84 -3.71
CA ARG A 81 -6.54 -9.81 -4.65
C ARG A 81 -7.01 -9.99 -6.09
N GLU A 82 -7.02 -11.21 -6.61
CA GLU A 82 -7.41 -11.50 -7.99
C GLU A 82 -8.89 -11.15 -8.23
N LYS A 83 -9.76 -11.62 -7.32
CA LYS A 83 -11.19 -11.30 -7.34
C LYS A 83 -11.43 -9.80 -7.17
N LEU A 84 -10.71 -9.17 -6.25
CA LEU A 84 -10.82 -7.72 -6.01
C LEU A 84 -10.38 -6.90 -7.22
N ARG A 85 -9.34 -7.33 -7.95
CA ARG A 85 -8.86 -6.65 -9.17
C ARG A 85 -9.86 -6.71 -10.31
N GLN A 86 -10.67 -7.77 -10.35
CA GLN A 86 -11.76 -7.95 -11.31
C GLN A 86 -13.02 -7.17 -10.90
N GLU A 87 -13.39 -7.21 -9.63
CA GLU A 87 -14.61 -6.55 -9.10
C GLU A 87 -14.48 -5.02 -9.01
N TYR A 88 -13.29 -4.54 -8.64
CA TYR A 88 -13.03 -3.12 -8.45
C TYR A 88 -12.15 -2.59 -9.59
N SER A 89 -12.65 -1.61 -10.31
CA SER A 89 -11.86 -0.82 -11.28
C SER A 89 -10.67 -0.13 -10.61
N HIS A 90 -10.74 0.09 -9.28
CA HIS A 90 -9.76 0.83 -8.50
C HIS A 90 -9.18 -0.04 -7.40
N LEU A 91 -7.88 -0.32 -7.46
CA LEU A 91 -7.14 -1.14 -6.49
C LEU A 91 -6.81 -0.37 -5.23
N GLU A 92 -7.86 0.04 -4.54
CA GLU A 92 -7.77 0.73 -3.27
C GLU A 92 -7.02 -0.13 -2.24
N ILE A 93 -7.07 -1.46 -2.35
CA ILE A 93 -6.25 -2.39 -1.57
C ILE A 93 -4.75 -2.13 -1.69
N PHE A 94 -4.21 -2.08 -2.90
CA PHE A 94 -2.76 -1.94 -3.11
C PHE A 94 -2.30 -0.52 -2.78
N LYS A 95 -3.15 0.48 -3.08
CA LYS A 95 -2.93 1.86 -2.64
C LYS A 95 -2.94 1.96 -1.11
N TYR A 96 -3.88 1.31 -0.44
CA TYR A 96 -3.98 1.33 1.02
C TYR A 96 -2.80 0.63 1.68
N ILE A 97 -2.45 -0.57 1.22
CA ILE A 97 -1.32 -1.35 1.77
C ILE A 97 0.01 -0.59 1.58
N GLY A 98 0.26 -0.04 0.37
CA GLY A 98 1.45 0.77 0.09
C GLY A 98 1.50 2.08 0.88
N TRP A 99 0.37 2.78 1.00
CA TRP A 99 0.25 4.02 1.79
C TRP A 99 0.49 3.80 3.28
N ASN A 100 -0.04 2.71 3.84
CA ASN A 100 0.15 2.39 5.25
C ASN A 100 1.63 2.21 5.59
N LEU A 101 2.42 1.54 4.74
CA LEU A 101 3.86 1.47 4.95
C LEU A 101 4.51 2.85 5.08
N CYS A 102 4.11 3.81 4.25
CA CYS A 102 4.67 5.16 4.27
C CYS A 102 4.46 5.84 5.63
N LEU A 103 3.34 5.53 6.29
CA LEU A 103 2.99 6.11 7.57
C LEU A 103 3.58 5.34 8.76
N PHE A 104 3.76 4.03 8.66
CA PHE A 104 4.36 3.24 9.74
C PHE A 104 5.88 3.33 9.80
N TYR A 105 6.54 3.45 8.65
CA TYR A 105 7.99 3.35 8.57
C TYR A 105 8.77 4.36 9.44
N PRO A 106 8.39 5.65 9.54
CA PRO A 106 9.16 6.60 10.33
C PRO A 106 8.99 6.42 11.84
N ASN A 107 7.93 5.77 12.33
CA ASN A 107 7.55 5.81 13.75
C ASN A 107 7.37 4.43 14.42
N TYR A 108 7.58 3.31 13.71
CA TYR A 108 7.30 1.99 14.25
C TYR A 108 8.49 1.04 14.10
N VAL A 109 9.11 0.65 15.22
CA VAL A 109 10.15 -0.38 15.26
C VAL A 109 9.54 -1.63 15.89
N GLY A 110 9.21 -2.65 15.09
CA GLY A 110 8.60 -3.86 15.63
C GLY A 110 8.20 -4.92 14.60
N THR A 111 7.67 -6.03 15.10
CA THR A 111 7.21 -7.21 14.32
C THR A 111 6.10 -6.86 13.31
N LEU A 112 5.25 -5.87 13.63
CA LEU A 112 4.21 -5.38 12.73
C LEU A 112 4.81 -4.79 11.45
N LEU A 113 5.84 -3.94 11.55
CA LEU A 113 6.46 -3.32 10.39
C LEU A 113 7.06 -4.38 9.46
N LYS A 114 7.74 -5.39 10.01
CA LYS A 114 8.27 -6.52 9.25
C LYS A 114 7.17 -7.28 8.51
N SER A 115 6.03 -7.50 9.17
CA SER A 115 4.89 -8.20 8.58
C SER A 115 4.22 -7.39 7.48
N LEU A 116 4.03 -6.09 7.69
CA LEU A 116 3.49 -5.19 6.66
C LEU A 116 4.44 -5.06 5.46
N ALA A 117 5.75 -4.92 5.71
CA ALA A 117 6.75 -4.90 4.65
C ALA A 117 6.66 -6.19 3.81
N SER A 118 6.46 -7.34 4.46
CA SER A 118 6.25 -8.60 3.76
C SER A 118 5.04 -8.61 2.84
N ILE A 119 3.91 -8.09 3.28
CA ILE A 119 2.71 -7.95 2.44
C ILE A 119 3.02 -7.03 1.25
N VAL A 120 3.75 -5.94 1.45
CA VAL A 120 4.04 -5.00 0.34
C VAL A 120 4.95 -5.58 -0.71
N PHE A 121 6.05 -6.22 -0.31
CA PHE A 121 6.90 -6.92 -1.28
C PHE A 121 6.10 -7.99 -2.04
N ALA A 122 5.18 -8.70 -1.36
CA ALA A 122 4.30 -9.66 -2.03
C ALA A 122 3.34 -8.98 -3.02
N VAL A 123 2.78 -7.82 -2.68
CA VAL A 123 1.96 -7.00 -3.57
C VAL A 123 2.73 -6.54 -4.80
N PHE A 124 3.92 -5.97 -4.61
CA PHE A 124 4.73 -5.48 -5.74
C PHE A 124 5.14 -6.64 -6.64
N ASN A 125 5.61 -7.75 -6.07
CA ASN A 125 5.95 -8.94 -6.86
C ASN A 125 4.75 -9.50 -7.62
N TYR A 126 3.56 -9.53 -7.00
CA TYR A 126 2.32 -9.94 -7.68
C TYR A 126 1.98 -9.04 -8.87
N LEU A 127 1.98 -7.71 -8.68
CA LEU A 127 1.64 -6.75 -9.74
C LEU A 127 2.64 -6.76 -10.89
N LEU A 128 3.93 -6.94 -10.57
CA LEU A 128 5.03 -6.81 -11.51
C LEU A 128 5.44 -8.14 -12.17
N SER A 129 4.74 -9.23 -11.90
CA SER A 129 5.00 -10.53 -12.51
C SER A 129 3.87 -10.94 -13.46
N ALA A 130 4.20 -11.68 -14.52
CA ALA A 130 3.18 -12.35 -15.32
C ALA A 130 2.33 -13.33 -14.47
N PRO A 131 1.03 -13.51 -14.76
CA PRO A 131 0.27 -12.90 -15.86
C PRO A 131 -0.29 -11.50 -15.54
N VAL A 132 -0.22 -11.05 -14.29
CA VAL A 132 -0.83 -9.77 -13.84
C VAL A 132 -0.24 -8.60 -14.61
N LEU A 133 1.09 -8.60 -14.80
CA LEU A 133 1.80 -7.60 -15.58
C LEU A 133 1.23 -7.42 -16.99
N GLU A 134 0.73 -8.50 -17.63
CA GLU A 134 0.21 -8.45 -19.00
C GLU A 134 -1.11 -7.67 -19.11
N THR A 135 -1.84 -7.56 -18.00
CA THR A 135 -3.12 -6.86 -17.93
C THR A 135 -3.06 -5.67 -16.99
N ILE A 136 -1.86 -5.24 -16.59
CA ILE A 136 -1.66 -4.20 -15.57
C ILE A 136 -2.29 -2.88 -16.02
N LYS A 137 -3.00 -2.21 -15.11
CA LYS A 137 -3.59 -0.89 -15.31
C LYS A 137 -2.58 0.19 -14.90
N MET A 138 -2.70 1.37 -15.50
CA MET A 138 -1.80 2.50 -15.24
C MET A 138 -1.77 2.86 -13.75
N GLU A 139 -2.94 2.86 -13.11
CA GLU A 139 -3.12 3.25 -11.71
C GLU A 139 -2.46 2.26 -10.73
N GLU A 140 -2.31 0.97 -11.10
CA GLU A 140 -1.60 0.00 -10.26
C GLU A 140 -0.10 0.31 -10.27
N LEU A 141 0.43 0.63 -11.44
CA LEU A 141 1.85 0.91 -11.61
C LEU A 141 2.24 2.28 -11.03
N GLU A 142 1.38 3.30 -11.19
CA GLU A 142 1.52 4.59 -10.49
C GLU A 142 1.51 4.41 -8.97
N CYS A 143 0.67 3.50 -8.46
CA CYS A 143 0.64 3.17 -7.03
C CYS A 143 1.95 2.56 -6.56
N VAL A 144 2.52 1.61 -7.32
CA VAL A 144 3.83 1.01 -7.02
C VAL A 144 4.92 2.09 -6.98
N ILE A 145 4.99 2.93 -8.03
CA ILE A 145 5.96 4.04 -8.14
C ILE A 145 5.82 5.01 -6.97
N SER A 146 4.60 5.48 -6.68
CA SER A 146 4.34 6.45 -5.61
C SER A 146 4.69 5.88 -4.24
N SER A 147 4.40 4.59 -4.01
CA SER A 147 4.76 3.91 -2.76
C SER A 147 6.28 3.85 -2.61
N LEU A 148 6.99 3.43 -3.65
CA LEU A 148 8.45 3.32 -3.63
C LEU A 148 9.17 4.67 -3.56
N LEU A 149 8.61 5.75 -4.10
CA LEU A 149 9.13 7.10 -3.87
C LEU A 149 9.06 7.51 -2.39
N ASN A 150 8.02 7.11 -1.68
CA ASN A 150 7.82 7.46 -0.27
C ASN A 150 8.64 6.58 0.68
N VAL A 151 8.75 5.27 0.42
CA VAL A 151 9.39 4.31 1.34
C VAL A 151 10.61 3.59 0.79
N GLY A 152 10.96 3.75 -0.49
CA GLY A 152 12.02 2.97 -1.12
C GLY A 152 13.37 3.11 -0.42
N TYR A 153 13.78 4.35 -0.10
CA TYR A 153 15.04 4.62 0.60
C TYR A 153 15.10 3.95 1.97
N SER A 154 13.96 3.99 2.65
CA SER A 154 13.71 3.35 3.91
C SER A 154 13.85 1.83 3.78
N LEU A 155 13.05 1.21 2.90
CA LEU A 155 13.06 -0.23 2.61
C LEU A 155 14.44 -0.75 2.22
N GLU A 156 15.23 0.02 1.47
CA GLU A 156 16.60 -0.34 1.09
C GLU A 156 17.51 -0.54 2.29
N ARG A 157 17.39 0.33 3.30
CA ARG A 157 18.24 0.27 4.50
C ARG A 157 17.87 -0.88 5.42
N GLN A 158 16.58 -1.22 5.56
CA GLN A 158 16.15 -2.28 6.47
C GLN A 158 16.06 -3.67 5.80
N TYR A 159 15.81 -3.73 4.50
CA TYR A 159 15.60 -4.98 3.76
C TYR A 159 16.39 -5.01 2.43
N PRO A 160 17.73 -4.85 2.46
CA PRO A 160 18.55 -4.74 1.26
C PRO A 160 18.42 -5.95 0.32
N ASP A 161 18.38 -7.17 0.87
CA ASP A 161 18.26 -8.40 0.07
C ASP A 161 16.91 -8.48 -0.64
N ARG A 162 15.81 -8.20 0.08
CA ARG A 162 14.46 -8.21 -0.49
C ARG A 162 14.27 -7.15 -1.56
N LEU A 163 14.90 -5.99 -1.37
CA LEU A 163 14.88 -4.94 -2.36
C LEU A 163 15.71 -5.32 -3.59
N THR A 164 16.80 -6.06 -3.41
CA THR A 164 17.58 -6.64 -4.51
C THR A 164 16.74 -7.62 -5.33
N ASP A 165 15.97 -8.48 -4.68
CA ASP A 165 15.02 -9.38 -5.37
C ASP A 165 13.92 -8.60 -6.11
N LEU A 166 13.40 -7.53 -5.50
CA LEU A 166 12.43 -6.66 -6.13
C LEU A 166 13.01 -5.94 -7.36
N ARG A 167 14.27 -5.50 -7.31
CA ARG A 167 15.00 -4.93 -8.47
C ARG A 167 15.16 -5.95 -9.60
N ASN A 168 15.39 -7.23 -9.27
CA ASN A 168 15.40 -8.29 -10.28
C ASN A 168 14.02 -8.47 -10.91
N THR A 169 12.96 -8.35 -10.10
CA THR A 169 11.58 -8.34 -10.61
C THR A 169 11.37 -7.19 -11.58
N PHE A 170 11.81 -5.95 -11.27
CA PHE A 170 11.71 -4.82 -12.21
C PHE A 170 12.37 -5.10 -13.57
N ARG A 171 13.58 -5.69 -13.55
CA ARG A 171 14.29 -6.07 -14.78
C ARG A 171 13.52 -7.12 -15.58
N ASN A 172 12.97 -8.13 -14.90
CA ASN A 172 12.15 -9.15 -15.54
C ASN A 172 10.86 -8.56 -16.12
N SER A 173 10.19 -7.67 -15.38
CA SER A 173 8.98 -6.97 -15.85
C SER A 173 9.28 -6.12 -17.09
N PHE A 174 10.43 -5.45 -17.13
CA PHE A 174 10.83 -4.64 -18.28
C PHE A 174 10.97 -5.49 -19.55
N ILE A 175 11.58 -6.67 -19.43
CA ILE A 175 11.74 -7.63 -20.53
C ILE A 175 10.38 -8.18 -20.98
N GLN A 176 9.47 -8.44 -20.04
CA GLN A 176 8.15 -9.04 -20.30
C GLN A 176 7.09 -8.04 -20.79
N ALA A 177 7.27 -6.74 -20.51
CA ALA A 177 6.27 -5.72 -20.81
C ALA A 177 6.06 -5.54 -22.32
N LYS A 178 4.85 -5.85 -22.79
CA LYS A 178 4.46 -5.75 -24.20
C LYS A 178 4.18 -4.30 -24.61
N GLU A 179 3.40 -3.60 -23.78
CA GLU A 179 2.97 -2.23 -24.04
C GLU A 179 4.12 -1.21 -23.82
N PRO A 180 4.32 -0.24 -24.74
CA PRO A 180 5.35 0.79 -24.60
C PRO A 180 5.21 1.63 -23.33
N TRP A 181 3.97 1.94 -22.93
CA TRP A 181 3.71 2.74 -21.73
C TRP A 181 4.09 1.96 -20.45
N VAL A 182 3.84 0.65 -20.40
CA VAL A 182 4.28 -0.22 -19.28
C VAL A 182 5.80 -0.24 -19.24
N ARG A 183 6.47 -0.48 -20.37
CA ARG A 183 7.94 -0.45 -20.45
C ARG A 183 8.51 0.87 -19.94
N LYS A 184 7.92 2.01 -20.34
CA LYS A 184 8.33 3.34 -19.85
C LYS A 184 8.20 3.46 -18.33
N MET A 185 7.07 3.04 -17.75
CA MET A 185 6.86 3.13 -16.30
C MET A 185 7.73 2.16 -15.49
N ILE A 186 8.03 0.96 -16.02
CA ILE A 186 8.99 0.04 -15.39
C ILE A 186 10.41 0.60 -15.47
N LEU A 187 10.79 1.25 -16.58
CA LEU A 187 12.09 1.91 -16.69
C LEU A 187 12.25 3.03 -15.64
N LEU A 188 11.19 3.80 -15.38
CA LEU A 188 11.16 4.76 -14.28
C LEU A 188 11.43 4.09 -12.92
N LEU A 189 10.84 2.92 -12.63
CA LEU A 189 11.14 2.17 -11.40
C LEU A 189 12.61 1.74 -11.31
N ILE A 190 13.19 1.27 -12.42
CA ILE A 190 14.61 0.88 -12.49
C ILE A 190 15.49 2.10 -12.18
N GLU A 191 15.24 3.23 -12.84
CA GLU A 191 16.00 4.47 -12.63
C GLU A 191 15.86 5.02 -11.21
N LEU A 192 14.66 5.05 -10.66
CA LEU A 192 14.44 5.42 -9.27
C LEU A 192 15.25 4.55 -8.32
N SER A 193 15.24 3.23 -8.52
CA SER A 193 15.99 2.31 -7.67
C SER A 193 17.50 2.49 -7.79
N ALA A 194 18.01 2.90 -8.96
CA ALA A 194 19.43 3.14 -9.20
C ALA A 194 19.88 4.51 -8.63
N GLY A 195 18.99 5.50 -8.63
CA GLY A 195 19.21 6.85 -8.10
C GLY A 195 18.92 7.00 -6.60
N SER A 196 18.94 5.91 -5.82
CA SER A 196 18.61 5.92 -4.39
C SER A 196 17.25 6.57 -4.10
N TRP A 197 16.25 6.21 -4.92
CA TRP A 197 14.85 6.68 -4.85
C TRP A 197 14.69 8.16 -5.13
N ARG A 198 15.61 8.71 -5.93
CA ARG A 198 15.55 10.06 -6.49
C ARG A 198 15.73 9.96 -8.00
N LEU A 199 14.96 10.78 -8.70
CA LEU A 199 15.06 10.89 -10.15
C LEU A 199 16.03 12.02 -10.50
N SER A 200 16.90 11.80 -11.49
CA SER A 200 17.73 12.88 -12.01
C SER A 200 16.87 13.92 -12.74
N ASP A 201 17.39 15.14 -12.95
CA ASP A 201 16.67 16.16 -13.73
C ASP A 201 16.37 15.69 -15.15
N ASN A 202 17.33 15.02 -15.81
CA ASN A 202 17.17 14.51 -17.16
C ASN A 202 16.06 13.44 -17.23
N ALA A 203 16.07 12.52 -16.27
CA ALA A 203 15.03 11.49 -16.18
C ALA A 203 13.67 12.12 -15.87
N SER A 204 13.61 13.10 -14.97
CA SER A 204 12.38 13.84 -14.66
C SER A 204 11.79 14.50 -15.90
N ARG A 205 12.63 15.09 -16.78
CA ARG A 205 12.18 15.62 -18.07
C ARG A 205 11.62 14.51 -18.96
N TYR A 206 12.33 13.40 -19.13
CA TYR A 206 11.88 12.29 -19.99
C TYR A 206 10.54 11.66 -19.56
N TYR A 207 10.30 11.51 -18.25
CA TYR A 207 9.08 10.88 -17.74
C TYR A 207 7.91 11.83 -17.61
N TYR A 208 8.13 13.08 -17.19
CA TYR A 208 7.06 14.01 -16.84
C TYR A 208 6.82 15.13 -17.84
N GLN A 209 7.79 15.48 -18.69
CA GLN A 209 7.53 16.47 -19.74
C GLN A 209 6.88 15.77 -20.93
N THR A 210 5.57 15.96 -21.05
CA THR A 210 4.87 15.69 -22.31
C THR A 210 5.49 16.60 -23.36
N THR A 211 6.04 16.03 -24.43
CA THR A 211 6.35 16.78 -25.64
C THR A 211 5.01 17.27 -26.22
N SER A 212 4.55 18.42 -25.75
CA SER A 212 3.57 19.24 -26.45
C SER A 212 4.27 19.81 -27.70
N GLY A 213 4.37 18.99 -28.76
CA GLY A 213 4.86 19.43 -30.06
C GLY A 213 5.98 18.57 -30.65
N ALA A 214 5.59 17.57 -31.47
CA ALA A 214 6.32 17.15 -32.66
C ALA A 214 5.43 16.18 -33.48
N VAL A 215 4.71 16.79 -34.44
CA VAL A 215 3.88 16.24 -35.54
C VAL A 215 2.52 15.65 -35.16
#